data_AF-A0A7K6TKU2-F1
#
_entry.id   AF-A0A7K6TKU2-F1
#
_cell.length_a   1.000
_cell.length_b   1.000
_cell.length_c   1.000
_cell.angle_alpha   90.00
_cell.angle_beta   90.00
_cell.angle_gamma   90.00
#
_symmetry.space_group_name_H-M   'P 1'
#
loop_
_entity.id
_entity.type
_entity.pdbx_description
1 polymer ?
#
loop_
_entity_poly.entity_id
_entity_poly.type
_entity_poly.pdbx_seq_one_letter_code
_entity_poly.pdbx_strand_id
1 'polypeptide(L)'
;PAALCALGSVFGLVCGCFGYRCFKATMFLSGLLFGSTVIFLLCQQEREPRLNLEASTAVTAAIGLLCGLLTALLRAVGLFATGLLLGLLVATAALVAVPPPPLSPWVMAGTLLGLALLCALLALRWPKAITVLATAAFGAAVVVVCADYLAEGLALVAHIAARLQLAPAQALCWQGWLLLGTWPVLSILGVLLQWRVTASGFSHRDAPPNWRQRPQQPEPKCRQSPVPPEGTHRRRPPPVTRQVGDALPP
;
A
#
# COMPACT_ATOMS: atom_id res chain seq x y z
N PRO A 1 -29.04 2.16 2.34
CA PRO A 1 -28.18 1.16 3.01
C PRO A 1 -27.67 0.09 2.03
N ALA A 2 -28.49 -0.88 1.61
CA ALA A 2 -28.05 -2.04 0.82
C ALA A 2 -27.23 -1.70 -0.45
N ALA A 3 -27.59 -0.65 -1.18
CA ALA A 3 -26.82 -0.19 -2.35
C ALA A 3 -25.37 0.24 -1.99
N LEU A 4 -25.16 0.85 -0.82
CA LEU A 4 -23.82 1.22 -0.34
C LEU A 4 -23.01 -0.04 0.05
N CYS A 5 -23.65 -1.05 0.62
CA CYS A 5 -23.02 -2.34 0.93
C CYS A 5 -22.66 -3.12 -0.35
N ALA A 6 -23.50 -3.05 -1.39
CA ALA A 6 -23.21 -3.64 -2.70
C ALA A 6 -22.03 -2.93 -3.39
N LEU A 7 -22.05 -1.59 -3.45
CA LEU A 7 -20.93 -0.78 -3.97
C LEU A 7 -19.63 -1.01 -3.17
N GLY A 8 -19.73 -1.08 -1.84
CA GLY A 8 -18.61 -1.38 -0.95
C GLY A 8 -18.03 -2.78 -1.17
N SER A 9 -18.88 -3.80 -1.34
CA SER A 9 -18.46 -5.16 -1.67
C SER A 9 -17.75 -5.25 -3.02
N VAL A 10 -18.30 -4.59 -4.06
CA VAL A 10 -17.67 -4.52 -5.39
C VAL A 10 -16.33 -3.77 -5.32
N PHE A 11 -16.27 -2.64 -4.62
CA PHE A 11 -15.04 -1.88 -4.41
C PHE A 11 -13.99 -2.69 -3.65
N GLY A 12 -14.38 -3.35 -2.55
CA GLY A 12 -13.53 -4.25 -1.77
C GLY A 12 -12.98 -5.41 -2.60
N LEU A 13 -13.82 -6.04 -3.43
CA LEU A 13 -13.41 -7.12 -4.33
C LEU A 13 -12.46 -6.61 -5.43
N VAL A 14 -12.74 -5.45 -6.05
CA VAL A 14 -11.87 -4.84 -7.08
C VAL A 14 -10.52 -4.44 -6.49
N CYS A 15 -10.49 -3.76 -5.34
CA CYS A 15 -9.25 -3.44 -4.64
C CYS A 15 -8.50 -4.70 -4.17
N GLY A 16 -9.23 -5.73 -3.73
CA GLY A 16 -8.68 -7.02 -3.30
C GLY A 16 -8.12 -7.89 -4.43
N CYS A 17 -8.64 -7.76 -5.66
CA CYS A 17 -8.16 -8.52 -6.83
C CYS A 17 -7.15 -7.74 -7.70
N PHE A 18 -7.21 -6.40 -7.72
CA PHE A 18 -6.36 -5.56 -8.58
C PHE A 18 -5.37 -4.67 -7.81
N GLY A 19 -5.29 -4.77 -6.49
CA GLY A 19 -4.43 -3.94 -5.61
C GLY A 19 -2.98 -3.79 -6.08
N TYR A 20 -2.34 -4.88 -6.53
CA TYR A 20 -0.98 -4.83 -7.09
C TYR A 20 -0.84 -3.95 -8.35
N ARG A 21 -1.86 -3.92 -9.24
CA ARG A 21 -1.89 -2.99 -10.39
C ARG A 21 -2.17 -1.56 -9.92
N CYS A 22 -3.06 -1.41 -8.95
CA CYS A 22 -3.52 -0.13 -8.41
C CYS A 22 -2.67 0.38 -7.23
N PHE A 23 -1.34 0.18 -7.25
CA PHE A 23 -0.44 0.49 -6.13
C PHE A 23 -0.61 1.92 -5.58
N LYS A 24 -0.64 2.96 -6.44
CA LYS A 24 -0.85 4.35 -5.99
C LYS A 24 -2.20 4.57 -5.29
N ALA A 25 -3.27 3.97 -5.81
CA ALA A 25 -4.61 4.08 -5.22
C ALA A 25 -4.72 3.31 -3.89
N THR A 26 -4.03 2.18 -3.77
CA THR A 26 -3.91 1.43 -2.50
C THR A 26 -3.25 2.29 -1.41
N MET A 27 -2.17 2.97 -1.76
CA MET A 27 -1.42 3.83 -0.85
C MET A 27 -2.27 5.02 -0.39
N PHE A 28 -2.95 5.68 -1.33
CA PHE A 28 -3.95 6.72 -1.06
C PHE A 28 -5.05 6.22 -0.11
N LEU A 29 -5.67 5.08 -0.42
CA LEU A 29 -6.75 4.49 0.36
C LEU A 29 -6.30 4.16 1.80
N SER A 30 -5.10 3.60 1.97
CA SER A 30 -4.57 3.28 3.30
C SER A 30 -4.32 4.51 4.17
N GLY A 31 -3.82 5.61 3.60
CA GLY A 31 -3.65 6.87 4.33
C GLY A 31 -4.97 7.60 4.60
N LEU A 32 -5.94 7.52 3.66
CA LEU A 32 -7.28 8.06 3.88
C LEU A 32 -7.99 7.32 5.01
N LEU A 33 -7.95 5.99 5.02
CA LEU A 33 -8.51 5.17 6.09
C LEU A 33 -7.82 5.45 7.42
N PHE A 34 -6.49 5.32 7.50
CA PHE A 34 -5.74 5.54 8.74
C PHE A 34 -5.92 6.97 9.28
N GLY A 35 -5.77 7.99 8.43
CA GLY A 35 -5.93 9.39 8.81
C GLY A 35 -7.36 9.73 9.25
N SER A 36 -8.37 9.27 8.51
CA SER A 36 -9.78 9.49 8.90
C SER A 36 -10.16 8.77 10.20
N THR A 37 -9.71 7.53 10.41
CA THR A 37 -9.93 6.81 11.68
C THR A 37 -9.27 7.51 12.86
N VAL A 38 -8.00 7.93 12.75
CA VAL A 38 -7.30 8.62 13.85
C VAL A 38 -7.98 9.94 14.19
N ILE A 39 -8.31 10.77 13.18
CA ILE A 39 -8.99 12.05 13.40
C ILE A 39 -10.40 11.85 13.99
N PHE A 40 -11.16 10.87 13.50
CA PHE A 40 -12.48 10.56 14.05
C PHE A 40 -12.41 10.16 15.52
N LEU A 41 -11.43 9.35 15.92
CA LEU A 41 -11.23 8.96 17.33
C LEU A 41 -10.84 10.15 18.21
N LEU A 42 -9.97 11.05 17.72
CA LEU A 42 -9.66 12.31 18.41
C LEU A 42 -10.92 13.18 18.60
N CYS A 43 -11.74 13.34 17.56
CA CYS A 43 -13.00 14.09 17.63
C CYS A 43 -14.08 13.44 18.51
N GLN A 44 -14.00 12.13 18.78
CA GLN A 44 -14.88 11.44 19.75
C GLN A 44 -14.38 11.61 21.20
N GLN A 45 -13.08 11.81 21.40
CA GLN A 45 -12.45 12.02 22.70
C GLN A 45 -12.58 13.48 23.18
N GLU A 46 -12.29 14.45 22.29
CA GLU A 46 -12.40 15.90 22.54
C GLU A 46 -13.87 16.35 22.46
N ARG A 47 -14.73 15.79 23.32
CA ARG A 47 -16.18 15.72 23.13
C ARG A 47 -16.95 17.00 23.53
N GLU A 48 -16.55 18.13 22.97
CA GLU A 48 -17.31 19.38 23.02
C GLU A 48 -18.65 19.24 22.25
N PRO A 49 -19.83 19.35 22.89
CA PRO A 49 -21.12 19.00 22.31
C PRO A 49 -21.69 20.09 21.36
N ARG A 50 -20.82 20.84 20.66
CA ARG A 50 -21.18 22.01 19.84
C ARG A 50 -20.80 21.94 18.36
N LEU A 51 -20.04 20.94 17.93
CA LEU A 51 -19.83 20.69 16.49
C LEU A 51 -21.01 19.87 15.94
N ASN A 52 -21.72 20.42 14.95
CA ASN A 52 -22.69 19.65 14.17
C ASN A 52 -22.00 18.40 13.60
N LEU A 53 -22.71 17.26 13.63
CA LEU A 53 -22.20 15.98 13.15
C LEU A 53 -21.65 16.09 11.72
N GLU A 54 -22.37 16.81 10.85
CA GLU A 54 -21.99 17.11 9.47
C GLU A 54 -20.61 17.81 9.39
N ALA A 55 -20.39 18.86 10.19
CA ALA A 55 -19.12 19.60 10.22
C ALA A 55 -17.96 18.72 10.70
N SER A 56 -18.18 17.88 11.72
CA SER A 56 -17.18 16.91 12.20
C SER A 56 -16.83 15.88 11.12
N THR A 57 -17.82 15.35 10.39
CA THR A 57 -17.55 14.44 9.26
C THR A 57 -16.81 15.13 8.11
N ALA A 58 -17.10 16.40 7.81
CA ALA A 58 -16.42 17.16 6.77
C ALA A 58 -14.94 17.42 7.11
N VAL A 59 -14.64 17.82 8.35
CA VAL A 59 -13.25 17.98 8.83
C VAL A 59 -12.50 16.65 8.81
N THR A 60 -13.12 15.58 9.30
CA THR A 60 -12.56 14.22 9.27
C THR A 60 -12.24 13.76 7.85
N ALA A 61 -13.15 13.99 6.90
CA ALA A 61 -12.97 13.66 5.49
C ALA A 61 -11.86 14.51 4.83
N ALA A 62 -11.78 15.81 5.14
CA ALA A 62 -10.75 16.70 4.61
C ALA A 62 -9.33 16.32 5.08
N ILE A 63 -9.16 16.04 6.37
CA ILE A 63 -7.84 15.63 6.91
C ILE A 63 -7.50 14.20 6.46
N GLY A 64 -8.48 13.30 6.37
CA GLY A 64 -8.30 11.98 5.76
C GLY A 64 -7.85 12.06 4.29
N LEU A 65 -8.48 12.93 3.49
CA LEU A 65 -8.09 13.19 2.09
C LEU A 65 -6.66 13.73 1.98
N LEU A 66 -6.27 14.67 2.86
CA LEU A 66 -4.90 15.21 2.92
C LEU A 66 -3.88 14.11 3.29
N CYS A 67 -4.21 13.24 4.26
CA CYS A 67 -3.36 12.12 4.66
C CYS A 67 -3.23 11.07 3.53
N GLY A 68 -4.33 10.76 2.84
CA GLY A 68 -4.34 9.92 1.64
C GLY A 68 -3.48 10.48 0.51
N LEU A 69 -3.56 11.79 0.25
CA LEU A 69 -2.72 12.43 -0.76
C LEU A 69 -1.24 12.40 -0.38
N LEU A 70 -0.92 12.63 0.90
CA LEU A 70 0.45 12.57 1.43
C LEU A 70 1.06 11.16 1.34
N THR A 71 0.30 10.12 1.66
CA THR A 71 0.74 8.70 1.54
C THR A 71 0.85 8.22 0.09
N ALA A 72 0.03 8.76 -0.82
CA ALA A 72 0.14 8.52 -2.26
C ALA A 72 1.39 9.17 -2.87
N LEU A 73 1.79 10.34 -2.35
CA LEU A 73 2.99 11.08 -2.76
C LEU A 73 4.27 10.46 -2.15
N LEU A 74 4.27 10.17 -0.85
CA LEU A 74 5.41 9.66 -0.09
C LEU A 74 5.40 8.13 -0.01
N ARG A 75 6.08 7.49 -0.95
CA ARG A 75 6.12 6.01 -1.08
C ARG A 75 6.59 5.27 0.19
N ALA A 76 7.43 5.86 1.03
CA ALA A 76 7.80 5.25 2.31
C ALA A 76 6.63 5.26 3.32
N VAL A 77 5.94 6.41 3.44
CA VAL A 77 4.84 6.62 4.41
C VAL A 77 3.61 5.80 4.03
N GLY A 78 3.27 5.72 2.73
CA GLY A 78 2.18 4.85 2.28
C GLY A 78 2.46 3.36 2.48
N LEU A 79 3.71 2.89 2.28
CA LEU A 79 4.05 1.49 2.56
C LEU A 79 3.91 1.18 4.06
N PHE A 80 4.43 2.06 4.91
CA PHE A 80 4.25 1.98 6.36
C PHE A 80 2.76 1.96 6.75
N ALA A 81 1.93 2.84 6.19
CA ALA A 81 0.49 2.86 6.41
C ALA A 81 -0.23 1.58 5.96
N THR A 82 0.10 1.02 4.78
CA THR A 82 -0.47 -0.27 4.34
C THR A 82 -0.08 -1.43 5.26
N GLY A 83 1.13 -1.42 5.80
CA GLY A 83 1.61 -2.44 6.73
C GLY A 83 1.01 -2.30 8.13
N LEU A 84 0.82 -1.08 8.64
CA LEU A 84 0.05 -0.81 9.87
C LEU A 84 -1.39 -1.30 9.71
N LEU A 85 -2.06 -0.97 8.60
CA LEU A 85 -3.44 -1.38 8.34
C LEU A 85 -3.57 -2.91 8.28
N LEU A 86 -2.65 -3.62 7.59
CA LEU A 86 -2.61 -5.07 7.60
C LEU A 86 -2.36 -5.64 9.00
N GLY A 87 -1.39 -5.11 9.74
CA GLY A 87 -1.06 -5.64 11.07
C GLY A 87 -2.15 -5.38 12.11
N LEU A 88 -2.90 -4.28 11.99
CA LEU A 88 -4.13 -4.05 12.77
C LEU A 88 -5.23 -5.08 12.43
N LEU A 89 -5.40 -5.42 11.14
CA LEU A 89 -6.34 -6.46 10.71
C LEU A 89 -5.92 -7.86 11.23
N VAL A 90 -4.64 -8.24 11.13
CA VAL A 90 -4.15 -9.51 11.72
C VAL A 90 -4.26 -9.47 13.27
N ALA A 91 -4.03 -8.28 13.84
CA ALA A 91 -4.40 -7.81 15.19
C ALA A 91 -5.78 -8.29 15.66
N THR A 92 -6.81 -7.77 14.99
CA THR A 92 -8.20 -8.03 15.35
C THR A 92 -8.60 -9.46 15.04
N ALA A 93 -8.08 -10.07 13.97
CA ALA A 93 -8.28 -11.50 13.69
C ALA A 93 -7.81 -12.38 14.86
N ALA A 94 -6.59 -12.14 15.36
CA ALA A 94 -6.05 -12.86 16.51
C ALA A 94 -6.84 -12.59 17.81
N LEU A 95 -7.26 -11.33 18.04
CA LEU A 95 -8.02 -10.93 19.22
C LEU A 95 -9.42 -11.57 19.31
N VAL A 96 -10.03 -11.94 18.17
CA VAL A 96 -11.32 -12.68 18.15
C VAL A 96 -11.09 -14.19 18.14
N ALA A 97 -10.06 -14.69 17.46
CA ALA A 97 -9.75 -16.12 17.39
C ALA A 97 -9.27 -16.71 18.73
N VAL A 98 -8.65 -15.90 19.60
CA VAL A 98 -8.19 -16.33 20.93
C VAL A 98 -9.29 -16.08 21.99
N PRO A 99 -9.71 -17.10 22.76
CA PRO A 99 -10.68 -16.91 23.85
C PRO A 99 -10.10 -15.95 24.90
N PRO A 100 -10.93 -15.08 25.52
CA PRO A 100 -10.44 -13.98 26.34
C PRO A 100 -9.61 -14.47 27.55
N PRO A 101 -8.31 -14.20 27.59
CA PRO A 101 -7.53 -14.27 28.81
C PRO A 101 -7.73 -12.97 29.61
N PRO A 102 -7.35 -12.92 30.89
CA PRO A 102 -7.39 -11.69 31.69
C PRO A 102 -6.25 -10.72 31.28
N LEU A 103 -6.33 -10.16 30.07
CA LEU A 103 -5.38 -9.14 29.61
C LEU A 103 -5.66 -7.79 30.28
N SER A 104 -4.61 -7.21 30.86
CA SER A 104 -4.56 -5.77 31.13
C SER A 104 -4.68 -4.99 29.80
N PRO A 105 -5.38 -3.84 29.76
CA PRO A 105 -5.56 -3.04 28.54
C PRO A 105 -4.22 -2.66 27.89
N TRP A 106 -3.17 -2.43 28.69
CA TRP A 106 -1.82 -2.15 28.21
C TRP A 106 -1.19 -3.31 27.44
N VAL A 107 -1.49 -4.56 27.82
CA VAL A 107 -1.00 -5.75 27.12
C VAL A 107 -1.73 -5.90 25.79
N MET A 108 -3.04 -5.65 25.74
CA MET A 108 -3.80 -5.68 24.48
C MET A 108 -3.38 -4.55 23.52
N ALA A 109 -3.22 -3.32 24.03
CA ALA A 109 -2.69 -2.21 23.25
C ALA A 109 -1.27 -2.52 22.75
N GLY A 110 -0.42 -3.10 23.58
CA GLY A 110 0.94 -3.52 23.23
C GLY A 110 0.99 -4.61 22.16
N THR A 111 0.11 -5.61 22.19
CA THR A 111 0.07 -6.66 21.14
C THR A 111 -0.53 -6.16 19.83
N LEU A 112 -1.61 -5.37 19.87
CA LEU A 112 -2.19 -4.69 18.70
C LEU A 112 -1.15 -3.80 18.01
N LEU A 113 -0.50 -2.91 18.78
CA LEU A 113 0.49 -1.96 18.27
C LEU A 113 1.78 -2.64 17.83
N GLY A 114 2.24 -3.64 18.60
CA GLY A 114 3.44 -4.42 18.27
C GLY A 114 3.29 -5.21 16.97
N LEU A 115 2.15 -5.86 16.74
CA LEU A 115 1.89 -6.58 15.49
C LEU A 115 1.64 -5.63 14.32
N ALA A 116 0.98 -4.48 14.54
CA ALA A 116 0.88 -3.40 13.55
C ALA A 116 2.27 -2.90 13.11
N LEU A 117 3.16 -2.59 14.06
CA LEU A 117 4.54 -2.16 13.78
C LEU A 117 5.37 -3.25 13.09
N LEU A 118 5.24 -4.52 13.51
CA LEU A 118 5.93 -5.63 12.86
C LEU A 118 5.53 -5.78 11.39
N CYS A 119 4.23 -5.72 11.08
CA CYS A 119 3.74 -5.72 9.70
C CYS A 119 4.15 -4.46 8.92
N ALA A 120 4.25 -3.30 9.57
CA ALA A 120 4.72 -2.06 8.95
C ALA A 120 6.22 -2.10 8.59
N LEU A 121 7.07 -2.64 9.47
CA LEU A 121 8.49 -2.88 9.17
C LEU A 121 8.65 -3.95 8.08
N LEU A 122 7.83 -5.00 8.10
CA LEU A 122 7.83 -6.03 7.06
C LEU A 122 7.36 -5.48 5.71
N ALA A 123 6.45 -4.50 5.69
CA ALA A 123 6.03 -3.78 4.47
C ALA A 123 7.17 -2.97 3.83
N LEU A 124 8.07 -2.40 4.63
CA LEU A 124 9.27 -1.73 4.13
C LEU A 124 10.28 -2.72 3.55
N ARG A 125 10.40 -3.92 4.13
CA ARG A 125 11.36 -4.96 3.70
C ARG A 125 10.89 -5.79 2.51
N TRP A 126 9.59 -6.10 2.43
CA TRP A 126 8.96 -6.95 1.40
C TRP A 126 7.72 -6.29 0.76
N PRO A 127 7.85 -5.07 0.20
CA PRO A 127 6.70 -4.24 -0.19
C PRO A 127 5.73 -4.93 -1.17
N LYS A 128 6.23 -5.72 -2.13
CA LYS A 128 5.35 -6.44 -3.06
C LYS A 128 4.46 -7.47 -2.35
N ALA A 129 5.04 -8.32 -1.50
CA ALA A 129 4.29 -9.37 -0.81
C ALA A 129 3.31 -8.78 0.20
N ILE A 130 3.72 -7.75 0.94
CA ILE A 130 2.88 -7.15 1.97
C ILE A 130 1.77 -6.27 1.38
N THR A 131 1.99 -5.53 0.29
CA THR A 131 0.87 -4.81 -0.37
C THR A 131 -0.13 -5.77 -1.02
N VAL A 132 0.32 -6.91 -1.58
CA VAL A 132 -0.56 -7.99 -2.07
C VAL A 132 -1.42 -8.54 -0.93
N LEU A 133 -0.81 -8.92 0.20
CA LEU A 133 -1.51 -9.45 1.36
C LEU A 133 -2.45 -8.42 2.00
N ALA A 134 -2.00 -7.17 2.16
CA ALA A 134 -2.79 -6.07 2.70
C ALA A 134 -4.04 -5.78 1.86
N THR A 135 -3.93 -5.73 0.54
CA THR A 135 -5.07 -5.46 -0.34
C THR A 135 -6.06 -6.61 -0.37
N ALA A 136 -5.59 -7.87 -0.43
CA ALA A 136 -6.45 -9.04 -0.34
C ALA A 136 -7.18 -9.12 1.02
N ALA A 137 -6.47 -8.95 2.13
CA ALA A 137 -7.04 -9.00 3.48
C ALA A 137 -8.02 -7.85 3.75
N PHE A 138 -7.71 -6.63 3.29
CA PHE A 138 -8.62 -5.48 3.40
C PHE A 138 -9.87 -5.65 2.52
N GLY A 139 -9.70 -6.08 1.26
CA GLY A 139 -10.82 -6.33 0.36
C GLY A 139 -11.77 -7.40 0.91
N ALA A 140 -11.21 -8.48 1.45
CA ALA A 140 -11.97 -9.52 2.14
C ALA A 140 -12.67 -9.00 3.41
N ALA A 141 -12.02 -8.14 4.20
CA ALA A 141 -12.62 -7.52 5.39
C ALA A 141 -13.83 -6.65 5.01
N VAL A 142 -13.72 -5.83 3.96
CA VAL A 142 -14.83 -5.00 3.47
C VAL A 142 -16.02 -5.86 3.01
N VAL A 143 -15.77 -6.97 2.31
CA VAL A 143 -16.83 -7.92 1.91
C VAL A 143 -17.48 -8.57 3.13
N VAL A 144 -16.71 -8.99 4.14
CA VAL A 144 -17.26 -9.59 5.37
C VAL A 144 -18.06 -8.58 6.21
N VAL A 145 -17.63 -7.32 6.30
CA VAL A 145 -18.41 -6.24 6.96
C VAL A 145 -19.71 -5.94 6.19
N CYS A 146 -19.69 -6.00 4.85
CA CYS A 146 -20.91 -5.86 4.06
C CYS A 146 -21.86 -7.06 4.23
N ALA A 147 -21.33 -8.27 4.42
CA ALA A 147 -22.11 -9.46 4.76
C ALA A 147 -22.70 -9.39 6.18
N ASP A 148 -21.91 -8.96 7.18
CA ASP A 148 -22.33 -8.73 8.58
C ASP A 148 -23.47 -7.72 8.67
N TYR A 149 -23.38 -6.61 7.90
CA TYR A 149 -24.48 -5.65 7.78
C TYR A 149 -25.79 -6.28 7.25
N LEU A 150 -25.69 -7.18 6.26
CA LEU A 150 -26.86 -7.80 5.62
C LEU A 150 -27.42 -9.00 6.40
N ALA A 151 -26.60 -9.69 7.20
CA ALA A 151 -26.97 -10.91 7.92
C ALA A 151 -27.39 -10.66 9.37
N GLU A 152 -26.60 -9.87 10.12
CA GLU A 152 -26.77 -9.67 11.57
C GLU A 152 -26.81 -8.18 11.98
N GLY A 153 -26.76 -7.25 11.03
CA GLY A 153 -26.89 -5.82 11.29
C GLY A 153 -25.66 -5.17 11.93
N LEU A 154 -24.45 -5.67 11.62
CA LEU A 154 -23.16 -5.30 12.23
C LEU A 154 -22.87 -5.91 13.61
N ALA A 155 -23.42 -7.10 13.91
CA ALA A 155 -23.16 -7.80 15.17
C ALA A 155 -21.70 -8.22 15.34
N LEU A 156 -21.03 -8.66 14.26
CA LEU A 156 -19.61 -9.04 14.31
C LEU A 156 -18.72 -7.81 14.53
N VAL A 157 -18.99 -6.69 13.84
CA VAL A 157 -18.29 -5.41 14.07
C VAL A 157 -18.54 -4.87 15.49
N ALA A 158 -19.76 -4.97 16.01
CA ALA A 158 -20.08 -4.58 17.39
C ALA A 158 -19.33 -5.44 18.43
N HIS A 159 -19.22 -6.76 18.19
CA HIS A 159 -18.40 -7.64 19.03
C HIS A 159 -16.91 -7.24 18.98
N ILE A 160 -16.34 -6.99 17.78
CA ILE A 160 -14.95 -6.55 17.63
C ILE A 160 -14.71 -5.22 18.38
N ALA A 161 -15.64 -4.28 18.28
CA ALA A 161 -15.57 -3.01 19.01
C ALA A 161 -15.63 -3.21 20.54
N ALA A 162 -16.53 -4.06 21.04
CA ALA A 162 -16.61 -4.39 22.46
C ALA A 162 -15.32 -5.04 22.99
N ARG A 163 -14.73 -5.98 22.22
CA ARG A 163 -13.43 -6.60 22.53
C ARG A 163 -12.30 -5.56 22.60
N LEU A 164 -12.26 -4.62 21.66
CA LEU A 164 -11.29 -3.51 21.64
C LEU A 164 -11.47 -2.52 22.80
N GLN A 165 -12.65 -2.45 23.41
CA GLN A 165 -12.97 -1.59 24.56
C GLN A 165 -12.82 -2.32 25.92
N LEU A 166 -12.40 -3.59 25.94
CA LEU A 166 -12.46 -4.49 27.13
C LEU A 166 -13.89 -4.62 27.72
N ALA A 167 -14.92 -4.28 26.94
CA ALA A 167 -16.31 -4.40 27.35
C ALA A 167 -16.77 -5.88 27.33
N PRO A 168 -17.79 -6.26 28.13
CA PRO A 168 -18.38 -7.59 28.10
C PRO A 168 -19.06 -7.85 26.74
N ALA A 169 -18.31 -8.43 25.80
CA ALA A 169 -18.77 -8.70 24.45
C ALA A 169 -19.78 -9.86 24.43
N GLN A 170 -20.94 -9.67 23.79
CA GLN A 170 -21.95 -10.71 23.60
C GLN A 170 -21.39 -11.89 22.80
N ALA A 171 -21.85 -13.10 23.10
CA ALA A 171 -21.38 -14.30 22.41
C ALA A 171 -21.75 -14.28 20.92
N LEU A 172 -20.81 -14.63 20.04
CA LEU A 172 -21.06 -14.79 18.61
C LEU A 172 -22.08 -15.91 18.35
N CYS A 173 -23.08 -15.62 17.52
CA CYS A 173 -23.90 -16.63 16.88
C CYS A 173 -23.05 -17.51 15.94
N TRP A 174 -23.58 -18.68 15.56
CA TRP A 174 -22.93 -19.60 14.62
C TRP A 174 -22.60 -18.92 13.27
N GLN A 175 -23.47 -18.02 12.81
CA GLN A 175 -23.29 -17.24 11.58
C GLN A 175 -22.13 -16.25 11.71
N GLY A 176 -21.98 -15.56 12.85
CA GLY A 176 -20.83 -14.71 13.14
C GLY A 176 -19.48 -15.47 13.11
N TRP A 177 -19.45 -16.70 13.66
CA TRP A 177 -18.28 -17.59 13.53
C TRP A 177 -18.01 -18.01 12.08
N LEU A 178 -19.05 -18.28 11.30
CA LEU A 178 -18.92 -18.60 9.89
C LEU A 178 -18.35 -17.41 9.10
N LEU A 179 -18.86 -16.19 9.33
CA LEU A 179 -18.34 -14.96 8.71
C LEU A 179 -16.87 -14.71 9.07
N LEU A 180 -16.50 -14.87 10.35
CA LEU A 180 -15.10 -14.79 10.79
C LEU A 180 -14.22 -15.80 10.04
N GLY A 181 -14.73 -17.03 9.81
CA GLY A 181 -14.07 -18.06 9.01
C GLY A 181 -13.99 -17.73 7.50
N THR A 182 -14.96 -17.02 6.92
CA THR A 182 -14.88 -16.61 5.51
C THR A 182 -13.78 -15.59 5.24
N TRP A 183 -13.41 -14.76 6.21
CA TRP A 183 -12.41 -13.70 6.03
C TRP A 183 -11.01 -14.21 5.60
N PRO A 184 -10.36 -15.17 6.31
CA PRO A 184 -9.08 -15.71 5.85
C PRO A 184 -9.22 -16.49 4.54
N VAL A 185 -10.34 -17.16 4.29
CA VAL A 185 -10.58 -17.89 3.01
C VAL A 185 -10.64 -16.92 1.82
N LEU A 186 -11.40 -15.83 1.94
CA LEU A 186 -11.46 -14.77 0.95
C LEU A 186 -10.10 -14.06 0.78
N SER A 187 -9.35 -13.88 1.87
CA SER A 187 -8.00 -13.29 1.83
C SER A 187 -7.02 -14.18 1.06
N ILE A 188 -7.01 -15.49 1.32
CA ILE A 188 -6.19 -16.47 0.60
C ILE A 188 -6.58 -16.51 -0.87
N LEU A 189 -7.89 -16.54 -1.19
CA LEU A 189 -8.38 -16.49 -2.57
C LEU A 189 -7.94 -15.19 -3.29
N GLY A 190 -8.01 -14.04 -2.62
CA GLY A 190 -7.51 -12.76 -3.13
C GLY A 190 -6.01 -12.78 -3.44
N VAL A 191 -5.18 -13.32 -2.54
CA VAL A 191 -3.74 -13.50 -2.77
C VAL A 191 -3.47 -14.44 -3.94
N LEU A 192 -4.18 -15.57 -4.03
CA LEU A 192 -4.06 -16.51 -5.15
C LEU A 192 -4.47 -15.88 -6.49
N LEU A 193 -5.56 -15.12 -6.52
CA LEU A 193 -6.01 -14.38 -7.71
C LEU A 193 -4.98 -13.33 -8.12
N GLN A 194 -4.49 -12.50 -7.19
CA GLN A 194 -3.43 -11.52 -7.48
C GLN A 194 -2.15 -12.21 -8.00
N TRP A 195 -1.76 -13.35 -7.44
CA TRP A 195 -0.58 -14.08 -7.87
C TRP A 195 -0.77 -14.70 -9.27
N ARG A 196 -1.93 -15.31 -9.56
CA ARG A 196 -2.26 -15.85 -10.89
C ARG A 196 -2.30 -14.75 -11.96
N VAL A 197 -2.94 -13.61 -11.66
CA VAL A 197 -3.01 -12.43 -12.56
C VAL A 197 -1.65 -11.73 -12.72
N THR A 198 -0.74 -11.88 -11.76
CA THR A 198 0.65 -11.41 -11.89
C THR A 198 1.51 -12.38 -12.70
N ALA A 199 1.30 -13.69 -12.54
CA ALA A 199 2.02 -14.73 -13.28
C ALA A 199 1.65 -14.75 -14.78
N SER A 200 0.37 -14.57 -15.12
CA SER A 200 -0.04 -14.44 -16.53
C SER A 200 0.52 -13.19 -17.22
N GLY A 201 0.94 -12.17 -16.44
CA GLY A 201 1.65 -10.99 -16.94
C GLY A 201 3.08 -11.24 -17.44
N PHE A 202 3.63 -12.45 -17.29
CA PHE A 202 4.99 -12.80 -17.76
C PHE A 202 5.04 -13.42 -19.17
N SER A 203 3.91 -13.54 -19.87
CA SER A 203 3.84 -14.12 -21.21
C SER A 203 4.17 -13.15 -22.35
N HIS A 204 5.26 -12.38 -22.22
CA HIS A 204 5.89 -11.63 -23.31
C HIS A 204 7.42 -11.72 -23.23
N ARG A 205 7.92 -12.94 -23.21
CA ARG A 205 9.35 -13.25 -23.36
C ARG A 205 9.69 -13.48 -24.84
N ASP A 206 9.38 -12.49 -25.69
CA ASP A 206 9.75 -12.46 -27.12
C ASP A 206 9.91 -11.00 -27.60
N ALA A 207 10.81 -10.27 -26.94
CA ALA A 207 11.38 -9.01 -27.42
C ALA A 207 12.80 -8.83 -26.84
N PRO A 208 13.82 -8.51 -27.64
CA PRO A 208 15.21 -8.43 -27.16
C PRO A 208 15.44 -7.23 -26.22
N PRO A 209 16.42 -7.31 -25.29
CA PRO A 209 16.57 -6.35 -24.20
C PRO A 209 17.21 -5.02 -24.65
N ASN A 210 16.40 -4.03 -25.03
CA ASN A 210 16.90 -2.68 -25.30
C ASN A 210 17.01 -1.84 -24.01
N TRP A 211 18.23 -1.78 -23.50
CA TRP A 211 18.70 -1.21 -22.23
C TRP A 211 18.62 0.33 -22.11
N ARG A 212 17.70 0.99 -22.84
CA ARG A 212 17.69 2.45 -23.05
C ARG A 212 16.45 3.17 -22.54
N GLN A 213 16.22 3.11 -21.23
CA GLN A 213 15.46 4.15 -20.51
C GLN A 213 16.22 4.57 -19.24
N ARG A 214 17.25 5.42 -19.41
CA ARG A 214 17.72 6.28 -18.32
C ARG A 214 16.74 7.47 -18.16
N PRO A 215 16.62 8.08 -16.98
CA PRO A 215 15.57 9.08 -16.72
C PRO A 215 15.72 10.35 -17.57
N GLN A 216 14.58 10.96 -17.92
CA GLN A 216 14.57 12.33 -18.45
C GLN A 216 14.87 13.32 -17.31
N GLN A 217 16.04 13.97 -17.35
CA GLN A 217 16.21 15.32 -16.82
C GLN A 217 16.27 16.31 -18.01
N PRO A 218 15.39 17.32 -18.06
CA PRO A 218 15.52 18.42 -19.01
C PRO A 218 16.41 19.53 -18.42
N GLU A 219 17.69 19.55 -18.77
CA GLU A 219 18.58 20.68 -18.43
C GLU A 219 18.54 21.79 -19.49
N PRO A 220 18.47 23.08 -19.09
CA PRO A 220 18.33 24.19 -20.02
C PRO A 220 19.65 24.62 -20.69
N LYS A 221 19.81 24.19 -21.94
CA LYS A 221 20.45 24.86 -23.10
C LYS A 221 21.44 26.03 -22.88
N CYS A 222 22.60 25.90 -23.56
CA CYS A 222 23.58 26.94 -23.92
C CYS A 222 24.49 27.54 -22.83
N ARG A 223 25.75 27.06 -22.83
CA ARG A 223 26.93 27.94 -22.80
C ARG A 223 27.86 27.57 -23.95
N GLN A 224 28.27 28.56 -24.73
CA GLN A 224 29.26 28.43 -25.81
C GLN A 224 30.68 28.56 -25.24
N SER A 225 31.67 27.94 -25.88
CA SER A 225 33.07 27.94 -25.41
C SER A 225 33.87 29.13 -25.97
N PRO A 226 34.62 29.86 -25.13
CA PRO A 226 35.70 30.74 -25.56
C PRO A 226 37.05 29.98 -25.70
N VAL A 227 37.93 30.56 -26.51
CA VAL A 227 39.25 30.07 -26.95
C VAL A 227 40.35 30.20 -25.87
N PRO A 228 41.32 29.26 -25.78
CA PRO A 228 42.66 29.49 -25.22
C PRO A 228 43.72 29.77 -26.34
N PRO A 229 44.80 30.52 -26.06
CA PRO A 229 45.54 31.29 -27.08
C PRO A 229 46.73 30.59 -27.76
N GLU A 230 47.28 31.25 -28.79
CA GLU A 230 48.47 30.86 -29.55
C GLU A 230 49.78 30.92 -28.72
N GLY A 231 50.73 30.03 -29.06
CA GLY A 231 52.07 29.98 -28.46
C GLY A 231 53.13 29.54 -29.48
N THR A 232 53.93 30.49 -29.96
CA THR A 232 54.85 30.34 -31.11
C THR A 232 56.21 29.76 -30.71
N HIS A 233 56.79 28.80 -31.49
CA HIS A 233 58.18 28.89 -32.00
C HIS A 233 58.73 27.73 -32.89
N ARG A 234 59.40 28.15 -33.99
CA ARG A 234 60.61 27.58 -34.67
C ARG A 234 60.58 26.23 -35.46
N ARG A 235 60.65 26.36 -36.80
CA ARG A 235 61.62 25.81 -37.80
C ARG A 235 62.39 24.50 -37.44
N ARG A 236 62.55 23.46 -38.28
CA ARG A 236 62.80 23.38 -39.77
C ARG A 236 62.33 22.00 -40.38
N PRO A 237 62.24 21.86 -41.72
CA PRO A 237 62.04 20.58 -42.45
C PRO A 237 63.27 20.12 -43.28
N PRO A 238 63.21 19.02 -44.07
CA PRO A 238 62.91 17.62 -43.73
C PRO A 238 64.22 16.76 -43.89
N PRO A 239 64.59 15.97 -44.94
CA PRO A 239 63.91 15.27 -46.07
C PRO A 239 64.24 13.72 -46.17
N VAL A 240 63.78 13.04 -47.26
CA VAL A 240 64.23 11.69 -47.78
C VAL A 240 63.84 10.46 -46.91
N THR A 241 63.39 9.27 -47.41
CA THR A 241 63.24 8.68 -48.77
C THR A 241 61.82 8.08 -48.98
N ARG A 242 61.43 7.80 -50.24
CA ARG A 242 60.33 6.88 -50.61
C ARG A 242 60.88 5.58 -51.22
N GLN A 243 60.33 4.45 -50.80
CA GLN A 243 60.29 3.14 -51.49
C GLN A 243 58.95 2.50 -51.01
N VAL A 244 58.03 1.97 -51.81
CA VAL A 244 58.07 1.34 -53.15
C VAL A 244 58.98 0.11 -53.18
N GLY A 245 58.49 -1.11 -53.36
CA GLY A 245 57.11 -1.56 -53.59
C GLY A 245 57.10 -3.06 -53.96
N ASP A 246 55.90 -3.64 -54.06
CA ASP A 246 55.56 -4.90 -54.74
C ASP A 246 56.52 -6.09 -54.58
N ALA A 247 56.15 -7.03 -53.70
CA ALA A 247 56.61 -8.40 -53.79
C ALA A 247 55.80 -9.15 -54.88
N LEU A 248 56.48 -9.89 -55.76
CA LEU A 248 55.88 -10.90 -56.64
C LEU A 248 56.50 -12.29 -56.35
N PRO A 249 55.80 -13.38 -56.73
CA PRO A 249 56.10 -14.77 -56.33
C PRO A 249 57.11 -15.43 -57.32
N PRO A 250 57.39 -16.75 -57.33
CA PRO A 250 56.53 -17.91 -56.99
C PRO A 250 56.47 -18.28 -55.49
#